data_AF-A0A534CYA0-F1
#
_entry.id   AF-A0A534CYA0-F1
#
_cell.length_a   1.000
_cell.length_b   1.000
_cell.length_c   1.000
_cell.angle_alpha   90.00
_cell.angle_beta   90.00
_cell.angle_gamma   90.00
#
_symmetry.space_group_name_H-M   'P 1'
#
loop_
_entity.id
_entity.type
_entity.pdbx_description
1 polymer ?
#
loop_
_entity_poly.entity_id
_entity_poly.type
_entity_poly.pdbx_seq_one_letter_code
_entity_poly.pdbx_strand_id
1 'polypeptide(L)'
;MSAVPATLIREANALREAGRLAEAEAAYLRILGRWPSLPDCWFNLGVVQRRSGRFEAALASYQQALMRGISGAEEVHLNRAVIYSDCLRQSEAAERELREALRLNASYVPALLNLANLHEDRGQRDEARLFYERALTLEPWCFLALARLASLQPADALDERLIARLREALARPEA
;
A
#
# COMPACT_ATOMS: atom_id res chain seq x y z
N MET A 1 26.13 16.68 -17.13
CA MET A 1 24.97 16.49 -16.24
C MET A 1 25.51 16.36 -14.82
N SER A 2 25.06 17.19 -13.88
CA SER A 2 25.53 17.13 -12.49
C SER A 2 24.87 15.94 -11.80
N ALA A 3 25.68 15.06 -11.18
CA ALA A 3 25.19 13.94 -10.39
C ALA A 3 24.29 14.45 -9.25
N VAL A 4 23.26 13.68 -8.92
CA VAL A 4 22.36 14.03 -7.80
C VAL A 4 23.14 13.92 -6.49
N PRO A 5 23.19 14.98 -5.66
CA PRO A 5 23.82 14.89 -4.36
C PRO A 5 23.01 13.93 -3.48
N ALA A 6 23.59 12.77 -3.16
CA ALA A 6 22.98 11.77 -2.27
C ALA A 6 22.64 12.36 -0.88
N THR A 7 23.35 13.41 -0.47
CA THR A 7 23.07 14.19 0.75
C THR A 7 21.68 14.83 0.71
N LEU A 8 21.28 15.45 -0.41
CA LEU A 8 19.97 16.09 -0.53
C LEU A 8 18.82 15.08 -0.41
N ILE A 9 18.96 13.91 -1.06
CA ILE A 9 17.95 12.84 -0.95
C ILE A 9 17.87 12.34 0.50
N ARG A 10 19.02 12.13 1.15
CA ARG A 10 19.06 11.68 2.56
C ARG A 10 18.41 12.68 3.50
N GLU A 11 18.67 13.98 3.31
CA GLU A 11 18.04 15.05 4.07
C GLU A 11 16.51 15.07 3.87
N ALA A 12 16.03 14.98 2.63
CA ALA A 12 14.60 14.93 2.33
C ALA A 12 13.92 13.68 2.94
N ASN A 13 14.59 12.53 2.90
CA ASN A 13 14.14 11.29 3.54
C ASN A 13 14.07 11.45 5.07
N ALA A 14 15.10 12.03 5.69
CA ALA A 14 15.13 12.26 7.12
C ALA A 14 14.01 13.22 7.58
N LEU A 15 13.71 14.27 6.81
CA LEU A 15 12.57 15.16 7.09
C LEU A 15 11.24 14.42 7.02
N ARG A 16 11.06 13.52 6.03
CA ARG A 16 9.86 12.67 5.90
C ARG A 16 9.71 11.74 7.09
N GLU A 17 10.79 11.08 7.50
CA GLU A 17 10.81 10.15 8.65
C GLU A 17 10.55 10.87 9.97
N ALA A 18 11.08 12.09 10.14
CA ALA A 18 10.79 12.96 11.28
C ALA A 18 9.37 13.57 11.25
N GLY A 19 8.57 13.33 10.22
CA GLY A 19 7.22 13.87 10.10
C GLY A 19 7.15 15.37 9.80
N ARG A 20 8.27 16.00 9.42
CA ARG A 20 8.33 17.41 9.02
C ARG A 20 7.83 17.57 7.58
N LEU A 21 6.55 17.31 7.37
CA LEU A 21 5.96 17.07 6.04
C LEU A 21 6.14 18.24 5.07
N ALA A 22 5.90 19.49 5.52
CA ALA A 22 6.05 20.67 4.65
C ALA A 22 7.50 20.85 4.17
N GLU A 23 8.48 20.60 5.06
CA GLU A 23 9.89 20.73 4.73
C GLU A 23 10.38 19.59 3.84
N ALA A 24 9.92 18.36 4.11
CA ALA A 24 10.20 17.21 3.27
C ALA A 24 9.69 17.45 1.84
N GLU A 25 8.46 17.95 1.69
CA GLU A 25 7.89 18.26 0.38
C GLU A 25 8.71 19.33 -0.35
N ALA A 26 9.03 20.45 0.30
CA ALA A 26 9.85 21.51 -0.28
C ALA A 26 11.23 20.96 -0.72
N ALA A 27 11.82 20.07 0.07
CA ALA A 27 13.08 19.43 -0.26
C ALA A 27 12.96 18.53 -1.51
N TYR A 28 11.94 17.67 -1.60
CA TYR A 28 11.71 16.84 -2.79
C TYR A 28 11.40 17.67 -4.04
N LEU A 29 10.57 18.72 -3.94
CA LEU A 29 10.26 19.60 -5.07
C LEU A 29 11.52 20.30 -5.59
N ARG A 30 12.41 20.76 -4.69
CA ARG A 30 13.70 21.34 -5.06
C ARG A 30 14.61 20.33 -5.77
N ILE A 31 14.67 19.08 -5.29
CA ILE A 31 15.43 18.00 -5.94
C ILE A 31 14.85 17.74 -7.34
N LEU A 32 13.54 17.55 -7.44
CA LEU A 32 12.86 17.20 -8.69
C LEU A 32 12.85 18.34 -9.71
N GLY A 33 12.94 19.61 -9.27
CA GLY A 33 13.13 20.76 -10.17
C GLY A 33 14.49 20.75 -10.88
N ARG A 34 15.50 20.10 -10.30
CA ARG A 34 16.86 19.97 -10.87
C ARG A 34 17.07 18.61 -11.54
N TRP A 35 16.52 17.56 -10.96
CA TRP A 35 16.66 16.16 -11.39
C TRP A 35 15.27 15.51 -11.48
N PRO A 36 14.49 15.81 -12.53
CA PRO A 36 13.13 15.35 -12.63
C PRO A 36 13.01 13.85 -12.89
N SER A 37 14.07 13.16 -13.31
CA SER A 37 14.06 11.74 -13.71
C SER A 37 14.24 10.76 -12.54
N LEU A 38 13.99 11.19 -11.29
CA LEU A 38 14.21 10.37 -10.09
C LEU A 38 12.90 9.73 -9.60
N PRO A 39 12.62 8.45 -9.94
CA PRO A 39 11.37 7.80 -9.58
C PRO A 39 11.13 7.75 -8.07
N ASP A 40 12.14 7.41 -7.27
CA ASP A 40 12.00 7.30 -5.81
C ASP A 40 11.67 8.64 -5.13
N CYS A 41 12.19 9.74 -5.67
CA CYS A 41 11.86 11.08 -5.18
C CYS A 41 10.39 11.45 -5.48
N TRP A 42 9.88 11.05 -6.64
CA TRP A 42 8.45 11.23 -6.96
C TRP A 42 7.56 10.38 -6.05
N PHE A 43 7.95 9.13 -5.78
CA PHE A 43 7.22 8.27 -4.85
C PHE A 43 7.20 8.83 -3.44
N ASN A 44 8.36 9.23 -2.90
CA ASN A 44 8.46 9.80 -1.56
C ASN A 44 7.72 11.15 -1.44
N LEU A 45 7.72 11.96 -2.50
CA LEU A 45 6.89 13.15 -2.58
C LEU A 45 5.40 12.80 -2.47
N GLY A 46 4.94 11.77 -3.21
CA GLY A 46 3.58 11.26 -3.12
C GLY A 46 3.20 10.80 -1.71
N VAL A 47 4.11 10.08 -1.03
CA VAL A 47 3.93 9.68 0.38
C VAL A 47 3.76 10.89 1.31
N VAL A 48 4.60 11.92 1.16
CA VAL A 48 4.52 13.15 1.97
C VAL A 48 3.21 13.90 1.70
N GLN A 49 2.81 14.02 0.44
CA GLN A 49 1.57 14.70 0.05
C GLN A 49 0.33 13.97 0.56
N ARG A 50 0.31 12.64 0.48
CA ARG A 50 -0.77 11.81 1.06
C ARG A 50 -0.88 12.04 2.56
N ARG A 51 0.24 12.00 3.30
CA ARG A 51 0.28 12.29 4.75
C ARG A 51 -0.14 13.72 5.09
N SER A 52 -0.02 14.64 4.15
CA SER A 52 -0.44 16.05 4.29
C SER A 52 -1.90 16.29 3.85
N GLY A 53 -2.65 15.25 3.48
CA GLY A 53 -4.03 15.36 3.00
C GLY A 53 -4.17 15.90 1.56
N ARG A 54 -3.07 16.01 0.80
CA ARG A 54 -3.07 16.50 -0.58
C ARG A 54 -3.10 15.32 -1.55
N PHE A 55 -4.25 14.68 -1.60
CA PHE A 55 -4.46 13.43 -2.32
C PHE A 55 -4.21 13.54 -3.83
N GLU A 56 -4.67 14.62 -4.45
CA GLU A 56 -4.56 14.76 -5.91
C GLU A 56 -3.13 15.05 -6.34
N ALA A 57 -2.40 15.81 -5.51
CA ALA A 57 -0.96 15.99 -5.70
C ALA A 57 -0.22 14.66 -5.54
N ALA A 58 -0.57 13.87 -4.52
CA ALA A 58 0.04 12.57 -4.28
C ALA A 58 -0.18 11.60 -5.45
N LEU A 59 -1.40 11.53 -5.99
CA LEU A 59 -1.72 10.73 -7.18
C LEU A 59 -0.88 11.18 -8.40
N ALA A 60 -0.72 12.48 -8.60
CA ALA A 60 0.12 13.01 -9.68
C ALA A 60 1.59 12.63 -9.49
N SER A 61 2.14 12.73 -8.27
CA SER A 61 3.51 12.34 -7.96
C SER A 61 3.73 10.84 -8.11
N TYR A 62 2.79 9.99 -7.66
CA TYR A 62 2.86 8.55 -7.92
C TYR A 62 2.81 8.21 -9.42
N GLN A 63 1.99 8.91 -10.20
CA GLN A 63 2.00 8.76 -11.66
C GLN A 63 3.36 9.12 -12.27
N GLN A 64 4.01 10.18 -11.78
CA GLN A 64 5.36 10.54 -12.23
C GLN A 64 6.40 9.46 -11.88
N ALA A 65 6.29 8.81 -10.72
CA ALA A 65 7.16 7.71 -10.32
C ALA A 65 7.03 6.50 -11.27
N LEU A 66 5.79 6.10 -11.57
CA LEU A 66 5.50 5.01 -12.53
C LEU A 66 6.04 5.31 -13.92
N MET A 67 5.82 6.53 -14.44
CA MET A 67 6.33 6.96 -15.75
C MET A 67 7.86 6.92 -15.86
N ARG A 68 8.58 6.91 -14.74
CA ARG A 68 10.05 6.88 -14.68
C ARG A 68 10.62 5.52 -14.31
N GLY A 69 9.78 4.48 -14.29
CA GLY A 69 10.21 3.11 -14.05
C GLY A 69 10.71 2.88 -12.62
N ILE A 70 9.96 3.38 -11.63
CA ILE A 70 10.21 3.01 -10.23
C ILE A 70 10.23 1.48 -10.05
N SER A 71 11.20 1.00 -9.26
CA SER A 71 11.20 -0.39 -8.78
C SER A 71 10.08 -0.58 -7.76
N GLY A 72 9.38 -1.71 -7.78
CA GLY A 72 8.26 -1.94 -6.85
C GLY A 72 7.00 -1.16 -7.22
N ALA A 73 6.69 -1.09 -8.52
CA ALA A 73 5.51 -0.39 -9.04
C ALA A 73 4.19 -0.87 -8.41
N GLU A 74 4.11 -2.13 -7.96
CA GLU A 74 2.97 -2.68 -7.23
C GLU A 74 2.66 -1.93 -5.93
N GLU A 75 3.69 -1.43 -5.22
CA GLU A 75 3.52 -0.63 -4.00
C GLU A 75 2.97 0.76 -4.32
N VAL A 76 3.35 1.31 -5.48
CA VAL A 76 2.81 2.60 -5.94
C VAL A 76 1.32 2.48 -6.25
N HIS A 77 0.92 1.40 -6.93
CA HIS A 77 -0.49 1.10 -7.19
C HIS A 77 -1.27 0.88 -5.90
N LEU A 78 -0.73 0.14 -4.92
CA LEU A 78 -1.33 0.00 -3.59
C LEU A 78 -1.57 1.36 -2.91
N ASN A 79 -0.55 2.24 -2.88
CA ASN A 79 -0.69 3.56 -2.26
C ASN A 79 -1.73 4.44 -2.96
N ARG A 80 -1.83 4.35 -4.28
CA ARG A 80 -2.90 5.02 -5.06
C ARG A 80 -4.28 4.45 -4.74
N ALA A 81 -4.40 3.12 -4.59
CA ALA A 81 -5.65 2.48 -4.23
C ALA A 81 -6.17 2.95 -2.87
N VAL A 82 -5.29 3.04 -1.87
CA VAL A 82 -5.61 3.57 -0.53
C VAL A 82 -6.15 4.99 -0.61
N ILE A 83 -5.56 5.86 -1.44
CA ILE A 83 -6.09 7.22 -1.66
C ILE A 83 -7.50 7.17 -2.25
N TYR A 84 -7.69 6.37 -3.30
CA TYR A 84 -9.00 6.27 -3.94
C TYR A 84 -10.08 5.72 -3.01
N SER A 85 -9.76 4.70 -2.22
CA SER A 85 -10.69 4.08 -1.27
C SER A 85 -10.99 5.01 -0.08
N ASP A 86 -9.95 5.38 0.66
CA ASP A 86 -10.13 5.92 2.02
C ASP A 86 -10.36 7.43 2.01
N CYS A 87 -9.81 8.11 1.02
CA CYS A 87 -9.81 9.57 0.95
C CYS A 87 -10.82 10.11 -0.05
N LEU A 88 -10.95 9.46 -1.22
CA LEU A 88 -11.79 9.93 -2.31
C LEU A 88 -13.12 9.16 -2.45
N ARG A 89 -13.29 8.05 -1.73
CA ARG A 89 -14.48 7.18 -1.81
C ARG A 89 -14.78 6.68 -3.23
N GLN A 90 -13.73 6.43 -4.01
CA GLN A 90 -13.78 5.95 -5.38
C GLN A 90 -13.39 4.46 -5.44
N SER A 91 -14.31 3.60 -5.01
CA SER A 91 -14.05 2.17 -4.82
C SER A 91 -13.59 1.46 -6.11
N GLU A 92 -14.17 1.80 -7.26
CA GLU A 92 -13.85 1.22 -8.56
C GLU A 92 -12.45 1.62 -9.03
N ALA A 93 -12.00 2.83 -8.69
CA ALA A 93 -10.65 3.27 -8.96
C ALA A 93 -9.65 2.53 -8.06
N ALA A 94 -9.96 2.36 -6.78
CA ALA A 94 -9.13 1.60 -5.85
C ALA A 94 -8.95 0.15 -6.32
N GLU A 95 -10.02 -0.53 -6.70
CA GLU A 95 -9.98 -1.91 -7.20
C GLU A 95 -9.12 -2.05 -8.46
N ARG A 96 -9.19 -1.08 -9.38
CA ARG A 96 -8.38 -1.08 -10.60
C ARG A 96 -6.89 -0.99 -10.29
N GLU A 97 -6.51 -0.10 -9.37
CA GLU A 97 -5.12 0.04 -8.93
C GLU A 97 -4.63 -1.24 -8.23
N LEU A 98 -5.43 -1.85 -7.35
CA LEU A 98 -5.05 -3.10 -6.69
C LEU A 98 -4.90 -4.27 -7.66
N ARG A 99 -5.77 -4.37 -8.67
CA ARG A 99 -5.62 -5.38 -9.73
C ARG A 99 -4.35 -5.15 -10.55
N GLU A 100 -3.98 -3.90 -10.81
CA GLU A 100 -2.73 -3.59 -11.50
C GLU A 100 -1.51 -3.96 -10.66
N ALA A 101 -1.54 -3.72 -9.35
CA ALA A 101 -0.51 -4.20 -8.42
C ALA A 101 -0.33 -5.73 -8.52
N LEU A 102 -1.44 -6.48 -8.56
CA LEU A 102 -1.40 -7.95 -8.71
C LEU A 102 -1.03 -8.42 -10.12
N ARG A 103 -1.28 -7.61 -11.16
CA ARG A 103 -0.81 -7.90 -12.52
C ARG A 103 0.71 -7.80 -12.60
N LEU A 104 1.30 -6.84 -11.88
CA LEU A 104 2.75 -6.65 -11.79
C LEU A 104 3.41 -7.70 -10.88
N ASN A 105 2.79 -8.00 -9.76
CA ASN A 105 3.26 -8.99 -8.80
C ASN A 105 2.07 -9.80 -8.25
N ALA A 106 1.84 -10.98 -8.84
CA ALA A 106 0.73 -11.85 -8.47
C ALA A 106 0.80 -12.39 -7.02
N SER A 107 1.96 -12.26 -6.36
CA SER A 107 2.19 -12.68 -4.99
C SER A 107 2.20 -11.52 -3.99
N TYR A 108 1.79 -10.31 -4.40
CA TYR A 108 1.80 -9.13 -3.54
C TYR A 108 0.66 -9.17 -2.52
N VAL A 109 0.92 -9.78 -1.37
CA VAL A 109 -0.05 -9.97 -0.27
C VAL A 109 -0.74 -8.68 0.16
N PRO A 110 -0.06 -7.51 0.30
CA PRO A 110 -0.73 -6.27 0.65
C PRO A 110 -1.88 -5.89 -0.29
N ALA A 111 -1.75 -6.13 -1.60
CA ALA A 111 -2.83 -5.85 -2.55
C ALA A 111 -4.00 -6.85 -2.43
N LEU A 112 -3.72 -8.12 -2.09
CA LEU A 112 -4.78 -9.11 -1.80
C LEU A 112 -5.59 -8.70 -0.57
N LEU A 113 -4.94 -8.30 0.51
CA LEU A 113 -5.61 -7.86 1.74
C LEU A 113 -6.47 -6.60 1.50
N ASN A 114 -5.97 -5.66 0.70
CA ASN A 114 -6.72 -4.45 0.37
C ASN A 114 -7.90 -4.72 -0.57
N LEU A 115 -7.79 -5.66 -1.52
CA LEU A 115 -8.95 -6.11 -2.31
C LEU A 115 -9.99 -6.77 -1.43
N ALA A 116 -9.56 -7.65 -0.52
CA ALA A 116 -10.46 -8.32 0.40
C ALA A 116 -11.25 -7.30 1.24
N ASN A 117 -10.57 -6.33 1.84
CA ASN A 117 -11.21 -5.26 2.61
C ASN A 117 -12.19 -4.43 1.75
N LEU A 118 -11.80 -4.08 0.51
CA LEU A 118 -12.65 -3.32 -0.40
C LEU A 118 -13.93 -4.09 -0.77
N HIS A 119 -13.85 -5.41 -0.90
CA HIS A 119 -15.00 -6.28 -1.12
C HIS A 119 -15.86 -6.40 0.16
N GLU A 120 -15.25 -6.50 1.36
CA GLU A 120 -15.99 -6.45 2.63
C GLU A 120 -16.80 -5.15 2.77
N ASP A 121 -16.19 -3.99 2.48
CA ASP A 121 -16.85 -2.68 2.55
C ASP A 121 -18.06 -2.57 1.61
N ARG A 122 -18.09 -3.37 0.54
CA ARG A 122 -19.21 -3.50 -0.41
C ARG A 122 -20.20 -4.60 -0.05
N GLY A 123 -19.99 -5.33 1.05
CA GLY A 123 -20.81 -6.47 1.45
C GLY A 123 -20.57 -7.75 0.64
N GLN A 124 -19.53 -7.78 -0.22
CA GLN A 124 -19.15 -8.89 -1.09
C GLN A 124 -18.27 -9.88 -0.32
N ARG A 125 -18.87 -10.55 0.66
CA ARG A 125 -18.14 -11.40 1.63
C ARG A 125 -17.50 -12.63 1.01
N ASP A 126 -18.12 -13.22 -0.01
CA ASP A 126 -17.59 -14.41 -0.67
C ASP A 126 -16.35 -14.05 -1.50
N GLU A 127 -16.37 -12.91 -2.21
CA GLU A 127 -15.22 -12.38 -2.92
C GLU A 127 -14.09 -12.01 -1.97
N ALA A 128 -14.40 -11.35 -0.84
CA ALA A 128 -13.42 -11.02 0.18
C ALA A 128 -12.71 -12.27 0.72
N ARG A 129 -13.47 -13.34 1.00
CA ARG A 129 -12.95 -14.64 1.44
C ARG A 129 -11.90 -15.19 0.48
N LEU A 130 -12.18 -15.20 -0.83
CA LEU A 130 -11.26 -15.72 -1.84
C LEU A 130 -9.90 -14.99 -1.82
N PHE A 131 -9.90 -13.67 -1.61
CA PHE A 131 -8.67 -12.90 -1.51
C PHE A 131 -7.89 -13.18 -0.22
N TYR A 132 -8.56 -13.34 0.92
CA TYR A 132 -7.90 -13.76 2.16
C TYR A 132 -7.30 -15.16 2.05
N GLU A 133 -8.02 -16.12 1.47
CA GLU A 133 -7.53 -17.48 1.25
C GLU A 133 -6.30 -17.50 0.34
N ARG A 134 -6.30 -16.68 -0.72
CA ARG A 134 -5.13 -16.50 -1.57
C ARG A 134 -3.95 -15.88 -0.83
N ALA A 135 -4.19 -14.87 0.03
CA ALA A 135 -3.15 -14.30 0.88
C ALA A 135 -2.54 -15.37 1.80
N LEU A 136 -3.35 -16.26 2.37
CA LEU A 136 -2.88 -17.36 3.23
C LEU A 136 -2.18 -18.50 2.50
N THR A 137 -2.38 -18.63 1.19
CA THR A 137 -1.57 -19.56 0.38
C THR A 137 -0.13 -19.05 0.24
N LEU A 138 0.05 -17.74 0.18
CA LEU A 138 1.36 -17.09 0.07
C LEU A 138 2.04 -16.92 1.44
N GLU A 139 1.26 -16.47 2.43
CA GLU A 139 1.70 -16.24 3.80
C GLU A 139 0.76 -16.96 4.77
N PRO A 140 1.02 -18.24 5.10
CA PRO A 140 0.13 -19.05 5.93
C PRO A 140 -0.15 -18.51 7.33
N TRP A 141 0.69 -17.60 7.81
CA TRP A 141 0.65 -16.98 9.14
C TRP A 141 0.25 -15.50 9.10
N CYS A 142 -0.25 -15.01 7.97
CA CYS A 142 -0.75 -13.63 7.85
C CYS A 142 -1.91 -13.43 8.85
N PHE A 143 -1.61 -12.78 9.97
CA PHE A 143 -2.57 -12.58 11.07
C PHE A 143 -3.83 -11.87 10.59
N LEU A 144 -3.66 -10.81 9.78
CA LEU A 144 -4.80 -10.04 9.27
C LEU A 144 -5.76 -10.89 8.45
N ALA A 145 -5.26 -11.73 7.53
CA ALA A 145 -6.12 -12.60 6.73
C ALA A 145 -6.82 -13.67 7.57
N LEU A 146 -6.11 -14.28 8.54
CA LEU A 146 -6.72 -15.25 9.46
C LEU A 146 -7.83 -14.61 10.30
N ALA A 147 -7.59 -13.42 10.85
CA ALA A 147 -8.53 -12.72 11.71
C ALA A 147 -9.79 -12.33 10.94
N ARG A 148 -9.62 -11.85 9.71
CA ARG A 148 -10.73 -11.49 8.82
C ARG A 148 -11.54 -12.70 8.39
N LEU A 149 -10.90 -13.81 7.99
CA LEU A 149 -11.62 -15.05 7.69
C LEU A 149 -12.44 -15.58 8.87
N ALA A 150 -11.89 -15.52 10.08
CA ALA A 150 -12.64 -15.90 11.28
C ALA A 150 -13.86 -14.99 11.49
N SER A 151 -13.72 -13.67 11.28
CA SER A 151 -14.83 -12.73 11.41
C SER A 151 -15.94 -12.91 10.36
N LEU A 152 -15.63 -13.52 9.21
CA LEU A 152 -16.58 -13.83 8.14
C LEU A 152 -17.38 -15.12 8.39
N GLN A 153 -17.05 -15.89 9.42
CA GLN A 153 -17.74 -17.12 9.79
C GLN A 153 -18.59 -16.90 11.05
N PRO A 154 -19.76 -17.56 11.15
CA PRO A 154 -20.50 -17.58 12.40
C PRO A 154 -19.70 -18.36 13.46
N ALA A 155 -19.87 -18.01 14.73
CA ALA A 155 -19.03 -18.53 15.82
C ALA A 155 -19.09 -20.06 15.98
N ASP A 156 -20.21 -20.67 15.63
CA ASP A 156 -20.44 -22.11 15.63
C ASP A 156 -19.83 -22.86 14.43
N ALA A 157 -19.41 -22.13 13.39
CA ALA A 157 -18.72 -22.69 12.22
C ALA A 157 -17.20 -22.47 12.23
N LEU A 158 -16.64 -21.84 13.28
CA LEU A 158 -15.20 -21.64 13.41
C LEU A 158 -14.49 -22.98 13.68
N ASP A 159 -13.72 -23.43 12.70
CA ASP A 159 -12.89 -24.63 12.84
C ASP A 159 -11.76 -24.41 13.87
N GLU A 160 -11.54 -25.40 14.75
CA GLU A 160 -10.42 -25.44 15.70
C GLU A 160 -9.08 -25.19 15.02
N ARG A 161 -8.92 -25.64 13.77
CA ARG A 161 -7.70 -25.40 12.97
C ARG A 161 -7.46 -23.91 12.71
N LEU A 162 -8.51 -23.14 12.43
CA LEU A 162 -8.39 -21.69 12.20
C LEU A 162 -8.04 -20.97 13.51
N ILE A 163 -8.67 -21.37 14.62
CA ILE A 163 -8.38 -20.83 15.95
C ILE A 163 -6.93 -21.11 16.35
N ALA A 164 -6.43 -22.32 16.13
CA ALA A 164 -5.04 -22.70 16.39
C ALA A 164 -4.07 -21.82 15.59
N ARG A 165 -4.30 -21.68 14.27
CA ARG A 165 -3.47 -20.82 13.40
C ARG A 165 -3.46 -19.36 13.84
N LEU A 166 -4.60 -18.84 14.30
CA LEU A 166 -4.69 -17.47 14.84
C LEU A 166 -3.83 -17.28 16.09
N ARG A 167 -3.90 -18.24 17.03
CA ARG A 167 -3.07 -18.22 18.24
C ARG A 167 -1.58 -18.28 17.91
N GLU A 168 -1.22 -19.12 16.97
CA GLU A 168 0.17 -19.24 16.51
C GLU A 168 0.65 -17.98 15.79
N ALA A 169 -0.18 -17.36 14.95
CA ALA A 169 0.14 -16.10 14.29
C ALA A 169 0.36 -14.97 15.30
N LEU A 170 -0.50 -14.85 16.33
CA LEU A 170 -0.34 -13.88 17.43
C LEU A 170 0.94 -14.06 18.23
N ALA A 171 1.42 -15.30 18.36
CA ALA A 171 2.63 -15.61 19.11
C ALA A 171 3.92 -15.33 18.33
N ARG A 172 3.83 -15.00 17.03
CA ARG A 172 5.00 -14.72 16.20
C ARG A 172 5.42 -13.25 16.33
N PRO A 173 6.72 -12.96 16.54
CA PRO A 173 7.21 -11.59 16.73
C PRO A 173 7.12 -10.67 15.49
N GLU A 174 6.65 -11.18 14.35
CA GLU A 174 6.55 -10.44 13.08
C GLU A 174 5.10 -10.23 12.61
N ALA A 175 4.09 -10.47 13.47
CA ALA A 175 2.68 -10.23 13.19
C ALA A 175 2.25 -8.78 13.46
#